data_AF-A0A482W3X4-F1
#
_entry.id   AF-A0A482W3X4-F1
#
_cell.length_a   1.000
_cell.length_b   1.000
_cell.length_c   1.000
_cell.angle_alpha   90.00
_cell.angle_beta   90.00
_cell.angle_gamma   90.00
#
_symmetry.space_group_name_H-M   'P 1'
#
loop_
_entity.id
_entity.type
_entity.pdbx_description
1 polymer ?
#
loop_
_entity_poly.entity_id
_entity_poly.type
_entity_poly.pdbx_seq_one_letter_code
_entity_poly.pdbx_strand_id
1 'polypeptide(L)'
;KQWRSLLVLGAASIILLVVRLQSRFPHFSTADNPTAREAKLLTRLLTFIYLPVFNFWLLLVPSTLSFDWGMDAVPRINTIGDSRNISTFCFYLVLGVLIKRCVSAIYRVGAKKDDEVCHCSVCHLDLSEVHSVSCRNTNNNNTAHSTCVCLLSHQRAVVVHKKASNSCCVVLLSLAFLALPFLPATNLLFYVGFVVAERVLYLPSAGLCLMVGLGGAAVYRKYRTAFTLGFIVVLVMFSAKTVLRNKDWNNEEALYRSAVHINPPKAYGNLGSVLSSQGRMAEAEWAFRKALQFRPNMADVHYNL
;
A
#
# COMPACT_ATOMS: atom_id res chain seq x y z
N LYS A 1 -20.85 23.38 -2.05
CA LYS A 1 -19.82 23.86 -3.00
C LYS A 1 -18.73 22.82 -3.29
N GLN A 2 -18.15 22.13 -2.29
CA GLN A 2 -17.06 21.16 -2.47
C GLN A 2 -17.40 19.92 -3.33
N TRP A 3 -18.62 19.37 -3.23
CA TRP A 3 -19.06 18.22 -4.04
C TRP A 3 -19.04 18.48 -5.56
N ARG A 4 -19.37 19.69 -5.99
CA ARG A 4 -19.31 20.07 -7.41
C ARG A 4 -17.86 20.08 -7.90
N SER A 5 -16.93 20.60 -7.11
CA SER A 5 -15.50 20.57 -7.43
C SER A 5 -14.94 19.16 -7.49
N LEU A 6 -15.37 18.27 -6.58
CA LEU A 6 -14.98 16.85 -6.59
C LEU A 6 -15.54 16.12 -7.82
N LEU A 7 -16.78 16.38 -8.20
CA LEU A 7 -17.38 15.82 -9.41
C LEU A 7 -16.66 16.29 -10.67
N VAL A 8 -16.33 17.58 -10.76
CA VAL A 8 -15.57 18.15 -11.89
C VAL A 8 -14.16 17.56 -11.95
N LEU A 9 -13.46 17.47 -10.80
CA LEU A 9 -12.14 16.84 -10.74
C LEU A 9 -12.19 15.35 -11.11
N GLY A 10 -13.19 14.62 -10.61
CA GLY A 10 -13.39 13.21 -10.93
C GLY A 10 -13.67 12.99 -12.42
N ALA A 11 -14.60 13.76 -12.99
CA ALA A 11 -14.92 13.71 -14.40
C ALA A 11 -13.72 14.09 -15.28
N ALA A 12 -13.02 15.18 -14.95
CA ALA A 12 -11.81 15.60 -15.67
C ALA A 12 -10.71 14.53 -15.59
N SER A 13 -10.53 13.89 -14.44
CA SER A 13 -9.56 12.79 -14.27
C SER A 13 -9.91 11.59 -15.14
N ILE A 14 -11.18 11.20 -15.19
CA ILE A 14 -11.65 10.10 -16.05
C ILE A 14 -11.43 10.45 -17.53
N ILE A 15 -11.79 11.67 -17.95
CA ILE A 15 -11.60 12.13 -19.34
C ILE A 15 -10.10 12.10 -19.69
N LEU A 16 -9.24 12.65 -18.85
CA LEU A 16 -7.80 12.61 -19.05
C LEU A 16 -7.27 11.18 -19.13
N LEU A 17 -7.77 10.28 -18.29
CA LEU A 17 -7.39 8.87 -18.30
C LEU A 17 -7.82 8.19 -19.60
N VAL A 18 -9.05 8.43 -20.07
CA VAL A 18 -9.57 7.90 -21.34
C VAL A 18 -8.77 8.44 -22.53
N VAL A 19 -8.50 9.74 -22.57
CA VAL A 19 -7.68 10.38 -23.60
C VAL A 19 -6.25 9.82 -23.59
N ARG A 20 -5.67 9.63 -22.40
CA ARG A 20 -4.31 9.10 -22.23
C ARG A 20 -4.20 7.63 -22.61
N LEU A 21 -5.22 6.83 -22.35
CA LEU A 21 -5.23 5.39 -22.62
C LEU A 21 -5.54 5.02 -24.09
N GLN A 22 -5.78 6.01 -24.96
CA GLN A 22 -5.92 5.86 -26.43
C GLN A 22 -6.54 4.51 -26.87
N SER A 23 -7.82 4.26 -26.53
CA SER A 23 -8.77 3.25 -27.08
C SER A 23 -8.35 1.78 -27.31
N ARG A 24 -7.07 1.40 -27.31
CA ARG A 24 -6.56 0.04 -27.54
C ARG A 24 -5.98 -0.44 -26.23
N PHE A 25 -6.75 -1.28 -25.54
CA PHE A 25 -6.25 -1.98 -24.38
C PHE A 25 -5.07 -2.87 -24.79
N PRO A 26 -3.97 -2.87 -24.02
CA PRO A 26 -2.85 -3.74 -24.30
C PRO A 26 -3.29 -5.20 -24.23
N HIS A 27 -3.09 -5.95 -25.31
CA HIS A 27 -3.28 -7.39 -25.33
C HIS A 27 -2.02 -8.07 -24.80
N PHE A 28 -2.12 -8.68 -23.62
CA PHE A 28 -1.04 -9.47 -23.05
C PHE A 28 -1.10 -10.92 -23.53
N SER A 29 0.08 -11.50 -23.77
CA SER A 29 0.20 -12.91 -24.14
C SER A 29 -0.14 -13.81 -22.96
N THR A 30 -0.47 -15.08 -23.24
CA THR A 30 -0.65 -16.10 -22.19
C THR A 30 0.62 -16.36 -21.39
N ALA A 31 1.80 -16.12 -21.98
CA ALA A 31 3.09 -16.25 -21.31
C ALA A 31 3.31 -15.13 -20.27
N ASP A 32 2.80 -13.93 -20.51
CA ASP A 32 2.93 -12.80 -19.59
C ASP A 32 2.01 -12.96 -18.37
N ASN A 33 0.75 -13.33 -18.63
CA ASN A 33 -0.25 -13.52 -17.58
C ASN A 33 -1.10 -14.79 -17.78
N PRO A 34 -0.54 -15.96 -17.42
CA PRO A 34 -1.24 -17.23 -17.54
C PRO A 34 -2.45 -17.32 -16.62
N THR A 35 -2.39 -16.71 -15.43
CA THR A 35 -3.51 -16.70 -14.49
C THR A 35 -4.74 -15.99 -15.08
N ALA A 36 -4.59 -14.92 -15.86
CA ALA A 36 -5.70 -14.26 -16.54
C ALA A 36 -6.43 -15.17 -17.55
N ARG A 37 -5.75 -16.20 -18.05
CA ARG A 37 -6.26 -17.15 -19.04
C ARG A 37 -6.73 -18.46 -18.42
N GLU A 38 -6.62 -18.61 -17.11
CA GLU A 38 -7.10 -19.77 -16.36
C GLU A 38 -8.63 -19.93 -16.52
N ALA A 39 -9.08 -21.16 -16.76
CA ALA A 39 -10.50 -21.45 -17.01
C ALA A 39 -11.35 -21.23 -15.74
N LYS A 40 -10.80 -21.54 -14.57
CA LYS A 40 -11.49 -21.42 -13.29
C LYS A 40 -11.50 -19.97 -12.82
N LEU A 41 -12.68 -19.35 -12.82
CA LEU A 41 -12.89 -18.00 -12.29
C LEU A 41 -12.48 -17.90 -10.81
N LEU A 42 -12.72 -18.94 -10.02
CA LEU A 42 -12.35 -18.97 -8.61
C LEU A 42 -10.84 -18.83 -8.43
N THR A 43 -10.05 -19.60 -9.18
CA THR A 43 -8.57 -19.53 -9.14
C THR A 43 -8.08 -18.14 -9.51
N ARG A 44 -8.67 -17.54 -10.56
CA ARG A 44 -8.40 -16.16 -10.96
C ARG A 44 -8.66 -15.18 -9.84
N LEU A 45 -9.88 -15.20 -9.30
CA LEU A 45 -10.31 -14.25 -8.28
C LEU A 45 -9.45 -14.38 -7.02
N LEU A 46 -9.28 -15.58 -6.48
CA LEU A 46 -8.46 -15.84 -5.28
C LEU A 46 -7.02 -15.38 -5.47
N THR A 47 -6.42 -15.70 -6.62
CA THR A 47 -5.05 -15.26 -6.92
C THR A 47 -4.97 -13.74 -7.02
N PHE A 48 -5.92 -13.09 -7.71
CA PHE A 48 -5.91 -11.64 -7.91
C PHE A 48 -6.12 -10.83 -6.64
N ILE A 49 -7.03 -11.26 -5.76
CA ILE A 49 -7.20 -10.61 -4.45
C ILE A 49 -6.00 -10.82 -3.52
N TYR A 50 -5.20 -11.86 -3.74
CA TYR A 50 -3.98 -12.09 -2.96
C TYR A 50 -2.82 -11.20 -3.41
N LEU A 51 -2.78 -10.74 -4.66
CA LEU A 51 -1.66 -9.94 -5.18
C LEU A 51 -1.35 -8.67 -4.38
N PRO A 52 -2.34 -7.86 -3.94
CA PRO A 52 -2.07 -6.72 -3.07
C PRO A 52 -1.46 -7.11 -1.73
N VAL A 53 -1.86 -8.27 -1.19
CA VAL A 53 -1.35 -8.80 0.08
C VAL A 53 0.11 -9.20 -0.08
N PHE A 54 0.42 -9.88 -1.19
CA PHE A 54 1.78 -10.25 -1.54
C PHE A 54 2.68 -9.02 -1.72
N ASN A 55 2.22 -8.02 -2.47
CA ASN A 55 2.96 -6.77 -2.66
C ASN A 55 3.10 -5.97 -1.34
N PHE A 56 2.07 -5.97 -0.49
CA PHE A 56 2.14 -5.35 0.83
C PHE A 56 3.16 -6.04 1.73
N TRP A 57 3.26 -7.37 1.66
CA TRP A 57 4.28 -8.11 2.39
C TRP A 57 5.70 -7.75 1.92
N LEU A 58 5.91 -7.56 0.62
CA LEU A 58 7.17 -7.09 0.08
C LEU A 58 7.56 -5.69 0.56
N LEU A 59 6.59 -4.80 0.82
CA LEU A 59 6.85 -3.49 1.44
C LEU A 59 7.37 -3.62 2.87
N LEU A 60 6.82 -4.57 3.65
CA LEU A 60 7.21 -4.78 5.03
C LEU A 60 8.54 -5.52 5.16
N VAL A 61 8.75 -6.51 4.30
CA VAL A 61 9.93 -7.39 4.32
C VAL A 61 10.50 -7.50 2.90
N PRO A 62 11.37 -6.56 2.49
CA PRO A 62 12.00 -6.59 1.18
C PRO A 62 13.15 -7.61 1.15
N SER A 63 12.84 -8.91 1.16
CA SER A 63 13.85 -9.99 1.15
C SER A 63 14.12 -10.57 -0.25
N THR A 64 13.12 -10.57 -1.14
CA THR A 64 13.18 -11.24 -2.46
C THR A 64 13.05 -10.25 -3.63
N LEU A 65 13.84 -9.18 -3.60
CA LEU A 65 13.88 -8.13 -4.63
C LEU A 65 15.00 -8.39 -5.65
N SER A 66 14.68 -8.60 -6.93
CA SER A 66 15.67 -8.50 -8.03
C SER A 66 15.13 -8.49 -9.47
N PHE A 67 13.84 -8.71 -9.75
CA PHE A 67 13.30 -8.66 -11.14
C PHE A 67 11.79 -8.36 -11.18
N ASP A 68 11.25 -8.11 -12.38
CA ASP A 68 9.81 -8.07 -12.64
C ASP A 68 9.23 -9.48 -12.68
N TRP A 69 8.35 -9.79 -11.73
CA TRP A 69 7.74 -11.10 -11.62
C TRP A 69 6.56 -11.15 -12.59
N GLY A 70 6.66 -12.02 -13.59
CA GLY A 70 5.50 -12.47 -14.35
C GLY A 70 4.56 -13.29 -13.47
N MET A 71 3.32 -13.47 -13.90
CA MET A 71 2.29 -14.11 -13.05
C MET A 71 2.56 -15.57 -12.68
N ASP A 72 3.41 -16.27 -13.42
CA ASP A 72 3.82 -17.63 -13.05
C ASP A 72 4.78 -17.69 -11.86
N ALA A 73 5.39 -16.58 -11.46
CA ALA A 73 6.25 -16.55 -10.28
C ALA A 73 5.44 -16.61 -8.96
N VAL A 74 4.15 -16.23 -9.00
CA VAL A 74 3.25 -16.34 -7.85
C VAL A 74 2.39 -17.60 -8.04
N PRO A 75 2.53 -18.62 -7.19
CA PRO A 75 1.74 -19.84 -7.32
C PRO A 75 0.24 -19.53 -7.28
N ARG A 76 -0.52 -20.06 -8.23
CA ARG A 76 -1.98 -19.87 -8.29
C ARG A 76 -2.66 -20.45 -7.03
N ILE A 77 -3.70 -19.77 -6.56
CA ILE A 77 -4.52 -20.24 -5.44
C ILE A 77 -5.70 -21.02 -6.02
N ASN A 78 -5.64 -22.35 -5.93
CA ASN A 78 -6.64 -23.23 -6.55
C ASN A 78 -7.82 -23.59 -5.65
N THR A 79 -7.67 -23.43 -4.34
CA THR A 79 -8.66 -23.86 -3.34
C THR A 79 -8.91 -22.75 -2.32
N ILE A 80 -10.10 -22.76 -1.74
CA ILE A 80 -10.49 -21.82 -0.68
C ILE A 80 -9.72 -22.12 0.61
N GLY A 81 -9.35 -23.39 0.85
CA GLY A 81 -8.60 -23.83 2.03
C GLY A 81 -7.10 -23.48 2.03
N ASP A 82 -6.59 -22.77 1.02
CA ASP A 82 -5.20 -22.31 1.01
C ASP A 82 -4.95 -21.29 2.14
N SER A 83 -3.88 -21.50 2.92
CA SER A 83 -3.49 -20.61 4.03
C SER A 83 -3.36 -19.15 3.63
N ARG A 84 -3.00 -18.86 2.37
CA ARG A 84 -2.87 -17.50 1.83
C ARG A 84 -4.19 -16.74 1.83
N ASN A 85 -5.32 -17.45 1.73
CA ASN A 85 -6.65 -16.82 1.81
C ASN A 85 -6.93 -16.26 3.20
N ILE A 86 -6.35 -16.83 4.25
CA ILE A 86 -6.46 -16.29 5.62
C ILE A 86 -5.75 -14.93 5.67
N SER A 87 -4.52 -14.84 5.16
CA SER A 87 -3.78 -13.59 5.08
C SER A 87 -4.53 -12.54 4.25
N THR A 88 -5.11 -12.95 3.12
CA THR A 88 -5.96 -12.09 2.29
C THR A 88 -7.17 -11.56 3.05
N PHE A 89 -7.91 -12.44 3.71
CA PHE A 89 -9.08 -12.06 4.48
C PHE A 89 -8.72 -11.09 5.61
N CYS A 90 -7.70 -11.40 6.40
CA CYS A 90 -7.22 -10.54 7.48
C CYS A 90 -6.78 -9.17 6.96
N PHE A 91 -6.06 -9.12 5.84
CA PHE A 91 -5.60 -7.87 5.24
C PHE A 91 -6.77 -6.95 4.87
N TYR A 92 -7.75 -7.45 4.11
CA TYR A 92 -8.91 -6.66 3.72
C TYR A 92 -9.84 -6.32 4.89
N LEU A 93 -9.95 -7.21 5.88
CA LEU A 93 -10.70 -6.94 7.11
C LEU A 93 -10.10 -5.74 7.87
N VAL A 94 -8.78 -5.75 8.09
CA VAL A 94 -8.07 -4.65 8.77
C VAL A 94 -8.22 -3.35 7.97
N LEU A 95 -8.02 -3.42 6.65
CA LEU A 95 -8.19 -2.26 5.76
C LEU A 95 -9.61 -1.68 5.86
N GLY A 96 -10.63 -2.53 5.76
CA GLY A 96 -12.04 -2.11 5.85
C GLY A 96 -12.41 -1.52 7.21
N VAL A 97 -11.93 -2.12 8.31
CA VAL A 97 -12.14 -1.60 9.66
C VAL A 97 -11.49 -0.23 9.85
N LEU A 98 -10.26 -0.05 9.37
CA LEU A 98 -9.56 1.25 9.45
C LEU A 98 -10.28 2.34 8.66
N ILE A 99 -10.68 2.04 7.42
CA ILE A 99 -11.46 2.97 6.59
C ILE A 99 -12.77 3.33 7.28
N LYS A 100 -13.55 2.33 7.73
CA LYS A 100 -14.83 2.56 8.40
C LYS A 100 -14.68 3.42 9.65
N ARG A 101 -13.65 3.16 10.48
CA ARG A 101 -13.37 3.94 11.69
C ARG A 101 -13.02 5.39 11.35
N CYS A 102 -12.15 5.62 10.37
CA CYS A 102 -11.75 6.97 9.98
C CYS A 102 -12.91 7.76 9.37
N VAL A 103 -13.67 7.15 8.45
CA VAL A 103 -14.85 7.78 7.83
C VAL A 103 -15.91 8.10 8.89
N SER A 104 -16.20 7.18 9.81
CA SER A 104 -17.15 7.42 10.89
C SER A 104 -16.68 8.54 11.83
N ALA A 105 -15.39 8.61 12.15
CA ALA A 105 -14.82 9.68 12.96
C ALA A 105 -14.95 11.05 12.27
N ILE A 106 -14.68 11.14 10.97
CA ILE A 106 -14.83 12.37 10.19
C ILE A 106 -16.31 12.78 10.11
N TYR A 107 -17.20 11.84 9.84
CA TYR A 107 -18.64 12.10 9.76
C TYR A 107 -19.20 12.62 11.09
N ARG A 108 -18.79 12.04 12.22
CA ARG A 108 -19.19 12.51 13.56
C ARG A 108 -18.71 13.93 13.85
N VAL A 109 -17.52 14.31 13.38
CA VAL A 109 -17.00 15.68 13.50
C VAL A 109 -17.81 16.64 12.62
N GLY A 110 -18.23 16.22 11.42
CA GLY A 110 -19.08 17.01 10.55
C GLY A 110 -20.51 17.20 11.09
N ALA A 111 -21.15 16.12 11.56
CA ALA A 111 -22.53 16.15 12.05
C ALA A 111 -22.69 17.01 13.32
N LYS A 112 -21.71 17.02 14.23
CA LYS A 112 -21.72 17.90 15.42
C LYS A 112 -21.71 19.39 15.08
N LYS A 113 -21.30 19.77 13.87
CA LYS A 113 -21.21 21.18 13.48
C LYS A 113 -22.59 21.81 13.21
N ASP A 114 -23.58 20.98 12.85
CA ASP A 114 -24.91 21.45 12.45
C ASP A 114 -25.93 21.41 13.61
N ASP A 115 -25.68 20.65 14.69
CA ASP A 115 -26.71 20.34 15.70
C ASP A 115 -26.71 21.21 16.98
N GLU A 116 -25.73 22.09 17.22
CA GLU A 116 -25.53 22.63 18.58
C GLU A 116 -25.57 24.15 18.72
N VAL A 117 -26.45 24.91 18.06
CA VAL A 117 -26.65 26.34 18.44
C VAL A 117 -27.24 26.42 19.85
N CYS A 118 -26.40 26.70 20.85
CA CYS A 118 -26.79 26.82 22.24
C CYS A 118 -26.63 28.26 22.73
N HIS A 119 -27.64 28.75 23.44
CA HIS A 119 -27.65 30.05 24.10
C HIS A 119 -27.01 29.96 25.49
N CYS A 120 -26.01 30.80 25.76
CA CYS A 120 -25.38 30.86 27.09
C CYS A 120 -26.08 31.88 27.99
N SER A 121 -26.43 31.46 29.21
CA SER A 121 -27.05 32.32 30.22
C SER A 121 -26.13 33.41 30.79
N VAL A 122 -24.81 33.28 30.64
CA VAL A 122 -23.82 34.23 31.21
C VAL A 122 -23.34 35.27 30.20
N CYS A 123 -23.12 34.89 28.92
CA CYS A 123 -22.65 35.83 27.90
C CYS A 123 -23.65 36.13 26.78
N HIS A 124 -24.83 35.52 26.78
CA HIS A 124 -25.94 35.77 25.84
C HIS A 124 -25.58 35.67 24.34
N LEU A 125 -24.55 34.91 23.99
CA LEU A 125 -24.09 34.72 22.60
C LEU A 125 -24.60 33.38 22.03
N ASP A 126 -25.04 33.39 20.78
CA ASP A 126 -25.62 32.24 20.07
C ASP A 126 -24.61 31.51 19.17
N LEU A 127 -23.45 31.13 19.74
CA LEU A 127 -22.41 30.40 19.01
C LEU A 127 -22.43 28.91 19.40
N SER A 128 -22.58 28.03 18.41
CA SER A 128 -22.82 26.60 18.64
C SER A 128 -21.63 25.84 19.25
N GLU A 129 -20.43 26.08 18.72
CA GLU A 129 -19.22 25.35 19.14
C GLU A 129 -18.71 25.75 20.54
N VAL A 130 -19.13 26.91 21.06
CA VAL A 130 -18.66 27.48 22.33
C VAL A 130 -19.56 27.03 23.50
N HIS A 131 -20.85 26.83 23.24
CA HIS A 131 -21.88 26.69 24.26
C HIS A 131 -22.48 25.28 24.35
N SER A 132 -21.65 24.25 24.26
CA SER A 132 -22.07 22.85 24.48
C SER A 132 -22.77 22.63 25.84
N VAL A 133 -23.43 21.48 26.00
CA VAL A 133 -24.01 21.06 27.30
C VAL A 133 -22.99 21.16 28.47
N SER A 134 -21.70 20.89 28.19
CA SER A 134 -20.62 21.06 29.17
C SER A 134 -20.41 22.53 29.57
N CYS A 135 -20.55 23.46 28.63
CA CYS A 135 -20.46 24.90 28.89
C CYS A 135 -21.61 25.37 29.80
N ARG A 136 -22.83 24.87 29.57
CA ARG A 136 -24.00 25.17 30.41
C ARG A 136 -23.84 24.67 31.85
N ASN A 137 -23.27 23.47 32.01
CA ASN A 137 -22.96 22.93 33.34
C ASN A 137 -21.86 23.73 34.05
N THR A 138 -20.90 24.28 33.30
CA THR A 138 -19.77 25.04 33.87
C THR A 138 -20.14 26.49 34.17
N ASN A 139 -21.06 27.08 33.42
CA ASN A 139 -21.54 28.46 33.61
C ASN A 139 -22.98 28.48 34.18
N ASN A 140 -23.29 27.54 35.09
CA ASN A 140 -24.60 27.52 35.74
C ASN A 140 -24.67 28.56 36.88
N ASN A 141 -25.88 28.91 37.31
CA ASN A 141 -26.11 29.93 38.35
C ASN A 141 -25.56 29.56 39.74
N ASN A 142 -25.02 28.36 39.94
CA ASN A 142 -24.38 27.94 41.20
C ASN A 142 -22.86 28.15 41.20
N THR A 143 -22.27 28.56 40.07
CA THR A 143 -20.82 28.81 39.98
C THR A 143 -20.51 30.25 40.36
N ALA A 144 -19.57 30.44 41.30
CA ALA A 144 -19.21 31.74 41.88
C ALA A 144 -18.42 32.68 40.95
N HIS A 145 -18.22 32.29 39.68
CA HIS A 145 -17.44 33.08 38.72
C HIS A 145 -18.33 34.09 37.99
N SER A 146 -17.99 35.37 38.08
CA SER A 146 -18.62 36.48 37.36
C SER A 146 -18.20 36.59 35.88
N THR A 147 -17.41 35.64 35.37
CA THR A 147 -16.84 35.66 34.01
C THR A 147 -17.10 34.34 33.26
N CYS A 148 -17.64 34.41 32.04
CA CYS A 148 -17.90 33.25 31.16
C CYS A 148 -16.59 32.49 30.85
N VAL A 149 -16.54 31.18 31.09
CA VAL A 149 -15.37 30.32 30.76
C VAL A 149 -15.38 29.83 29.29
N CYS A 150 -16.28 30.40 28.50
CA CYS A 150 -16.71 29.96 27.17
C CYS A 150 -15.57 29.97 26.13
N LEU A 151 -14.67 30.97 26.18
CA LEU A 151 -13.54 31.09 25.26
C LEU A 151 -12.45 29.99 25.45
N LEU A 152 -12.23 29.54 26.69
CA LEU A 152 -11.19 28.57 27.04
C LEU A 152 -11.60 27.13 26.66
N SER A 153 -12.87 26.79 26.84
CA SER A 153 -13.45 25.51 26.43
C SER A 153 -13.47 25.36 24.91
N HIS A 154 -13.82 26.43 24.17
CA HIS A 154 -13.80 26.46 22.71
C HIS A 154 -12.39 26.21 22.15
N GLN A 155 -11.37 26.91 22.65
CA GLN A 155 -9.99 26.72 22.17
C GLN A 155 -9.51 25.28 22.37
N ARG A 156 -9.82 24.63 23.49
CA ARG A 156 -9.44 23.23 23.74
C ARG A 156 -10.23 22.25 22.88
N ALA A 157 -11.55 22.40 22.79
CA ALA A 157 -12.41 21.48 22.03
C ALA A 157 -12.14 21.55 20.52
N VAL A 158 -12.06 22.76 19.96
CA VAL A 158 -11.74 22.97 18.53
C VAL A 158 -10.36 22.41 18.18
N VAL A 159 -9.36 22.62 19.03
CA VAL A 159 -8.00 22.07 18.81
C VAL A 159 -8.01 20.54 18.83
N VAL A 160 -8.72 19.91 19.77
CA VAL A 160 -8.82 18.44 19.85
C VAL A 160 -9.59 17.86 18.67
N HIS A 161 -10.72 18.44 18.29
CA HIS A 161 -11.54 17.99 17.15
C HIS A 161 -10.82 18.17 15.80
N LYS A 162 -10.18 19.32 15.59
CA LYS A 162 -9.37 19.59 14.39
C LYS A 162 -8.19 18.62 14.29
N LYS A 163 -7.54 18.32 15.42
CA LYS A 163 -6.43 17.34 15.48
C LYS A 163 -6.88 15.91 15.20
N ALA A 164 -8.03 15.47 15.72
CA ALA A 164 -8.59 14.14 15.48
C ALA A 164 -9.02 13.96 14.01
N SER A 165 -9.71 14.96 13.44
CA SER A 165 -10.12 14.97 12.03
C SER A 165 -8.91 14.94 11.10
N ASN A 166 -7.90 15.77 11.36
CA ASN A 166 -6.66 15.78 10.57
C ASN A 166 -5.94 14.43 10.61
N SER A 167 -5.88 13.78 11.78
CA SER A 167 -5.24 12.47 11.91
C SER A 167 -5.98 11.39 11.09
N CYS A 168 -7.31 11.38 11.12
CA CYS A 168 -8.12 10.45 10.32
C CYS A 168 -7.97 10.70 8.81
N CYS A 169 -7.91 11.97 8.39
CA CYS A 169 -7.66 12.33 7.00
C CYS A 169 -6.29 11.85 6.53
N VAL A 170 -5.24 11.99 7.35
CA VAL A 170 -3.90 11.49 7.00
C VAL A 170 -3.89 9.96 6.94
N VAL A 171 -4.59 9.25 7.83
CA VAL A 171 -4.73 7.78 7.74
C VAL A 171 -5.44 7.38 6.45
N LEU A 172 -6.56 8.02 6.09
CA LEU A 172 -7.25 7.73 4.83
C LEU A 172 -6.38 8.02 3.61
N LEU A 173 -5.64 9.13 3.63
CA LEU A 173 -4.68 9.45 2.57
C LEU A 173 -3.59 8.38 2.47
N SER A 174 -3.04 7.95 3.62
CA SER A 174 -2.03 6.90 3.69
C SER A 174 -2.54 5.58 3.11
N LEU A 175 -3.77 5.18 3.46
CA LEU A 175 -4.42 3.98 2.91
C LEU A 175 -4.70 4.11 1.41
N ALA A 176 -5.06 5.30 0.93
CA ALA A 176 -5.25 5.57 -0.49
C ALA A 176 -3.93 5.41 -1.27
N PHE A 177 -2.83 6.00 -0.78
CA PHE A 177 -1.50 5.79 -1.35
C PHE A 177 -1.06 4.33 -1.30
N LEU A 178 -1.45 3.60 -0.24
CA LEU A 178 -1.12 2.18 -0.11
C LEU A 178 -1.89 1.29 -1.10
N ALA A 179 -3.18 1.55 -1.34
CA ALA A 179 -4.06 0.65 -2.08
C ALA A 179 -4.30 1.04 -3.54
N LEU A 180 -4.49 2.33 -3.84
CA LEU A 180 -4.87 2.78 -5.19
C LEU A 180 -3.81 2.48 -6.26
N PRO A 181 -2.49 2.66 -6.00
CA PRO A 181 -1.48 2.33 -7.01
C PRO A 181 -1.44 0.84 -7.37
N PHE A 182 -1.94 -0.05 -6.50
CA PHE A 182 -2.03 -1.48 -6.81
C PHE A 182 -3.25 -1.83 -7.66
N LEU A 183 -4.29 -1.00 -7.74
CA LEU A 183 -5.52 -1.32 -8.49
C LEU A 183 -5.23 -1.80 -9.93
N PRO A 184 -4.39 -1.10 -10.72
CA PRO A 184 -3.96 -1.59 -12.03
C PRO A 184 -3.24 -2.94 -11.99
N ALA A 185 -2.34 -3.12 -11.03
CA ALA A 185 -1.53 -4.32 -10.89
C ALA A 185 -2.33 -5.53 -10.35
N THR A 186 -3.48 -5.30 -9.70
CA THR A 186 -4.30 -6.39 -9.11
C THR A 186 -4.90 -7.33 -10.14
N ASN A 187 -4.95 -6.95 -11.41
CA ASN A 187 -5.67 -7.70 -12.45
C ASN A 187 -7.18 -7.86 -12.19
N LEU A 188 -7.77 -7.09 -11.26
CA LEU A 188 -9.21 -7.10 -10.98
C LEU A 188 -10.01 -6.29 -12.01
N LEU A 189 -9.44 -5.18 -12.51
CA LEU A 189 -10.11 -4.29 -13.46
C LEU A 189 -9.71 -4.58 -14.91
N PHE A 190 -8.41 -4.77 -15.16
CA PHE A 190 -7.84 -5.08 -16.46
C PHE A 190 -6.60 -5.95 -16.29
N TYR A 191 -6.30 -6.79 -17.28
CA TYR A 191 -5.16 -7.68 -17.21
C TYR A 191 -3.85 -6.97 -17.55
N VAL A 192 -2.81 -7.26 -16.78
CA VAL A 192 -1.44 -6.75 -16.91
C VAL A 192 -0.46 -7.92 -16.76
N GLY A 193 0.61 -7.92 -17.56
CA GLY A 193 1.64 -8.97 -17.54
C GLY A 193 2.56 -8.96 -16.31
N PHE A 194 2.88 -7.78 -15.80
CA PHE A 194 3.80 -7.60 -14.66
C PHE A 194 3.01 -7.22 -13.41
N VAL A 195 3.04 -8.10 -12.43
CA VAL A 195 2.07 -8.05 -11.33
C VAL A 195 2.73 -7.81 -9.99
N VAL A 196 3.98 -8.24 -9.86
CA VAL A 196 4.83 -7.89 -8.74
C VAL A 196 6.12 -7.32 -9.32
N ALA A 197 6.37 -6.06 -9.00
CA ALA A 197 7.59 -5.38 -9.38
C ALA A 197 7.88 -4.27 -8.37
N GLU A 198 9.17 -4.01 -8.16
CA GLU A 198 9.64 -3.03 -7.17
C GLU A 198 9.12 -1.62 -7.48
N ARG A 199 9.04 -1.27 -8.77
CA ARG A 199 8.47 0.01 -9.22
C ARG A 199 7.00 0.21 -8.82
N VAL A 200 6.24 -0.86 -8.63
CA VAL A 200 4.84 -0.80 -8.17
C VAL A 200 4.78 -0.43 -6.69
N LEU A 201 5.85 -0.67 -5.94
CA LEU A 201 5.94 -0.42 -4.50
C LEU A 201 6.28 1.04 -4.15
N TYR A 202 6.74 1.88 -5.09
CA TYR A 202 7.19 3.24 -4.80
C TYR A 202 6.09 4.14 -4.20
N LEU A 203 4.94 4.28 -4.87
CA LEU A 203 3.83 5.08 -4.35
C LEU A 203 3.22 4.46 -3.06
N PRO A 204 2.98 3.14 -2.99
CA PRO A 204 2.56 2.47 -1.77
C PRO A 204 3.50 2.66 -0.58
N SER A 205 4.82 2.72 -0.81
CA SER A 205 5.80 2.96 0.26
C SER A 205 5.61 4.32 0.93
N ALA A 206 5.21 5.35 0.18
CA ALA A 206 4.88 6.66 0.76
C ALA A 206 3.69 6.57 1.74
N GLY A 207 2.65 5.81 1.38
CA GLY A 207 1.52 5.53 2.26
C GLY A 207 1.93 4.80 3.54
N LEU A 208 2.80 3.79 3.42
CA LEU A 208 3.36 3.07 4.56
C LEU A 208 4.19 4.00 5.46
N CYS A 209 5.05 4.84 4.89
CA CYS A 209 5.86 5.80 5.65
C CYS A 209 5.00 6.77 6.45
N LEU A 210 3.91 7.28 5.88
CA LEU A 210 2.97 8.15 6.59
C LEU A 210 2.28 7.43 7.76
N MET A 211 1.84 6.18 7.54
CA MET A 211 1.27 5.33 8.59
C MET A 211 2.26 5.04 9.72
N VAL A 212 3.48 4.65 9.38
CA VAL A 212 4.56 4.38 10.33
C VAL A 212 4.94 5.64 11.09
N GLY A 213 5.00 6.79 10.43
CA GLY A 213 5.27 8.08 11.08
C GLY A 213 4.20 8.48 12.09
N LEU A 214 2.92 8.33 11.73
CA LEU A 214 1.79 8.61 12.64
C LEU A 214 1.79 7.67 13.86
N GLY A 215 1.91 6.35 13.62
CA GLY A 215 1.98 5.35 14.67
C GLY A 215 3.22 5.53 15.56
N GLY A 216 4.36 5.76 14.93
CA GLY A 216 5.65 6.01 15.57
C GLY A 216 5.61 7.24 16.47
N ALA A 217 5.00 8.35 16.05
CA ALA A 217 4.85 9.54 16.88
C ALA A 217 3.98 9.30 18.14
N ALA A 218 3.02 8.37 18.09
CA ALA A 218 2.25 7.98 19.26
C ALA A 218 3.08 7.12 20.23
N VAL A 219 3.83 6.14 19.70
CA VAL A 219 4.68 5.23 20.50
C VAL A 219 5.88 5.95 21.09
N TYR A 220 6.55 6.81 20.32
CA TYR A 220 7.75 7.55 20.71
C TYR A 220 7.51 8.45 21.93
N ARG A 221 6.32 9.05 22.05
CA ARG A 221 5.95 9.86 23.21
C ARG A 221 5.90 9.07 24.52
N LYS A 222 5.60 7.77 24.46
CA LYS A 222 5.49 6.89 25.64
C LYS A 222 6.76 6.08 25.90
N TYR A 223 7.44 5.64 24.85
CA TYR A 223 8.57 4.70 24.95
C TYR A 223 9.80 5.22 24.18
N ARG A 224 10.19 6.48 24.44
CA ARG A 224 11.23 7.21 23.69
C ARG A 224 12.51 6.40 23.49
N THR A 225 13.15 5.97 24.57
CA THR A 225 14.46 5.29 24.53
C THR A 225 14.37 3.95 23.79
N ALA A 226 13.37 3.13 24.11
CA ALA A 226 13.15 1.84 23.46
C ALA A 226 12.84 2.00 21.96
N PHE A 227 12.04 3.01 21.60
CA PHE A 227 11.75 3.32 20.20
C PHE A 227 13.01 3.76 19.45
N THR A 228 13.82 4.66 20.01
CA THR A 228 15.08 5.10 19.39
C THR A 228 16.06 3.95 19.22
N LEU A 229 16.25 3.11 20.24
CA LEU A 229 17.11 1.92 20.14
C LEU A 229 16.60 0.95 19.08
N GLY A 230 15.31 0.64 19.09
CA GLY A 230 14.69 -0.23 18.08
C GLY A 230 14.84 0.34 16.66
N PHE A 231 14.66 1.65 16.48
CA PHE A 231 14.85 2.32 15.20
C PHE A 231 16.31 2.24 14.72
N ILE A 232 17.29 2.45 15.60
CA ILE A 232 18.72 2.31 15.28
C ILE A 232 19.03 0.85 14.87
N VAL A 233 18.52 -0.14 15.61
CA VAL A 233 18.71 -1.56 15.27
C VAL A 233 18.14 -1.88 13.89
N VAL A 234 16.91 -1.42 13.61
CA VAL A 234 16.27 -1.59 12.30
C VAL A 234 17.09 -0.92 11.20
N LEU A 235 17.55 0.32 11.42
CA LEU A 235 18.40 1.02 10.46
C LEU A 235 19.70 0.26 10.18
N VAL A 236 20.45 -0.13 11.22
CA VAL A 236 21.71 -0.87 11.07
C VAL A 236 21.47 -2.19 10.33
N MET A 237 20.40 -2.93 10.68
CA MET A 237 20.04 -4.17 10.02
C MET A 237 19.76 -3.96 8.53
N PHE A 238 18.92 -2.99 8.17
CA PHE A 238 18.60 -2.71 6.77
C PHE A 238 19.80 -2.16 6.00
N SER A 239 20.61 -1.29 6.61
CA SER A 239 21.87 -0.83 6.00
C SER A 239 22.83 -1.98 5.72
N ALA A 240 22.99 -2.91 6.67
CA ALA A 240 23.81 -4.11 6.45
C ALA A 240 23.26 -4.97 5.30
N LYS A 241 21.94 -5.19 5.25
CA LYS A 241 21.30 -5.90 4.13
C LYS A 241 21.54 -5.20 2.78
N THR A 242 21.45 -3.87 2.73
CA THR A 242 21.75 -3.09 1.51
C THR A 242 23.21 -3.28 1.09
N VAL A 243 24.17 -3.16 2.00
CA VAL A 243 25.60 -3.33 1.68
C VAL A 243 25.90 -4.75 1.20
N LEU A 244 25.30 -5.77 1.81
CA LEU A 244 25.43 -7.15 1.35
C LEU A 244 24.82 -7.34 -0.04
N ARG A 245 23.63 -6.77 -0.27
CA ARG A 245 22.93 -6.84 -1.55
C ARG A 245 23.71 -6.15 -2.68
N ASN A 246 24.44 -5.07 -2.41
CA ASN A 246 25.26 -4.40 -3.42
C ASN A 246 26.29 -5.33 -4.09
N LYS A 247 26.72 -6.41 -3.41
CA LYS A 247 27.60 -7.42 -4.00
C LYS A 247 26.93 -8.17 -5.16
N ASP A 248 25.63 -8.44 -5.05
CA ASP A 248 24.85 -9.09 -6.11
C ASP A 248 24.78 -8.20 -7.36
N TRP A 249 24.76 -6.88 -7.18
CA TRP A 249 24.68 -5.88 -8.26
C TRP A 249 26.02 -5.52 -8.89
N ASN A 250 27.13 -6.15 -8.45
CA ASN A 250 28.46 -5.80 -8.93
C ASN A 250 28.68 -6.15 -10.41
N ASN A 251 28.05 -7.23 -10.90
CA ASN A 251 28.04 -7.60 -12.32
C ASN A 251 26.81 -8.46 -12.65
N GLU A 252 26.55 -8.64 -13.95
CA GLU A 252 25.36 -9.35 -14.44
C GLU A 252 25.34 -10.83 -14.03
N GLU A 253 26.49 -11.51 -14.02
CA GLU A 253 26.57 -12.92 -13.61
C GLU A 253 26.23 -13.08 -12.13
N ALA A 254 26.79 -12.26 -11.24
CA ALA A 254 26.50 -12.26 -9.81
C ALA A 254 25.01 -11.97 -9.56
N LEU A 255 24.45 -11.02 -10.30
CA LEU A 255 23.04 -10.67 -10.22
C LEU A 255 22.16 -11.89 -10.56
N TYR A 256 22.39 -12.55 -11.71
CA TYR A 256 21.58 -13.70 -12.10
C TYR A 256 21.84 -14.92 -11.23
N ARG A 257 23.09 -15.19 -10.80
CA ARG A 257 23.39 -16.26 -9.83
C ARG A 257 22.65 -16.05 -8.52
N SER A 258 22.60 -14.83 -8.01
CA SER A 258 21.81 -14.50 -6.81
C SER A 258 20.30 -14.63 -7.05
N ALA A 259 19.81 -14.50 -8.28
CA ALA A 259 18.39 -14.61 -8.60
C ALA A 259 17.89 -16.05 -8.83
N VAL A 260 18.81 -17.02 -9.03
CA VAL A 260 18.47 -18.42 -9.35
C VAL A 260 17.52 -19.05 -8.33
N HIS A 261 17.67 -18.76 -7.04
CA HIS A 261 16.81 -19.35 -6.01
C HIS A 261 15.44 -18.67 -5.88
N ILE A 262 15.25 -17.50 -6.51
CA ILE A 262 14.00 -16.72 -6.45
C ILE A 262 13.13 -17.03 -7.66
N ASN A 263 13.68 -16.97 -8.88
CA ASN A 263 13.00 -17.36 -10.12
C ASN A 263 13.96 -18.12 -11.02
N PRO A 264 14.15 -19.43 -10.74
CA PRO A 264 15.12 -20.25 -11.45
C PRO A 264 15.00 -20.17 -12.98
N PRO A 265 13.82 -20.37 -13.63
CA PRO A 265 13.78 -20.43 -15.08
C PRO A 265 14.26 -19.15 -15.76
N LYS A 266 13.81 -17.97 -15.30
CA LYS A 266 14.23 -16.69 -15.91
C LYS A 266 15.68 -16.33 -15.55
N ALA A 267 16.10 -16.60 -14.32
CA ALA A 267 17.47 -16.34 -13.88
C ALA A 267 18.49 -17.21 -14.62
N TYR A 268 18.22 -18.51 -14.80
CA TYR A 268 19.08 -19.41 -15.59
C TYR A 268 19.12 -19.03 -17.08
N GLY A 269 17.98 -18.64 -17.66
CA GLY A 269 17.94 -18.16 -19.06
C GLY A 269 18.84 -16.94 -19.26
N ASN A 270 18.69 -15.93 -18.41
CA ASN A 270 19.53 -14.73 -18.51
C ASN A 270 21.00 -15.02 -18.14
N LEU A 271 21.26 -15.89 -17.15
CA LEU A 271 22.61 -16.33 -16.82
C LEU A 271 23.28 -17.02 -18.02
N GLY A 272 22.55 -17.85 -18.76
CA GLY A 272 23.05 -18.47 -20.00
C GLY A 272 23.44 -17.42 -21.05
N SER A 273 22.61 -16.39 -21.24
CA SER A 273 22.94 -15.29 -22.16
C SER A 273 24.20 -14.53 -21.77
N VAL A 274 24.39 -14.27 -20.46
CA VAL A 274 25.61 -13.62 -19.93
C VAL A 274 26.84 -14.51 -20.08
N LEU A 275 26.72 -15.81 -19.82
CA LEU A 275 27.83 -16.76 -19.97
C LEU A 275 28.22 -16.93 -21.45
N SER A 276 27.23 -16.92 -22.34
CA SER A 276 27.44 -16.98 -23.79
C SER A 276 28.17 -15.74 -24.29
N SER A 277 27.77 -14.54 -23.85
CA SER A 277 28.47 -13.29 -24.23
C SER A 277 29.91 -13.22 -23.71
N GLN A 278 30.22 -13.93 -22.62
CA GLN A 278 31.57 -14.11 -22.09
C GLN A 278 32.39 -15.22 -22.79
N GLY A 279 31.80 -15.93 -23.76
CA GLY A 279 32.44 -17.04 -24.47
C GLY A 279 32.46 -18.38 -23.71
N ARG A 280 31.80 -18.47 -22.55
CA ARG A 280 31.73 -19.68 -21.70
C ARG A 280 30.60 -20.60 -22.15
N MET A 281 30.73 -21.12 -23.39
CA MET A 281 29.64 -21.83 -24.08
C MET A 281 29.11 -23.06 -23.34
N ALA A 282 29.98 -23.87 -22.73
CA ALA A 282 29.55 -25.07 -21.99
C ALA A 282 28.70 -24.73 -20.75
N GLU A 283 29.05 -23.66 -20.03
CA GLU A 283 28.27 -23.20 -18.88
C GLU A 283 26.97 -22.53 -19.31
N ALA A 284 26.99 -21.81 -20.44
CA ALA A 284 25.79 -21.21 -21.03
C ALA A 284 24.77 -22.29 -21.44
N GLU A 285 25.21 -23.32 -22.15
CA GLU A 285 24.38 -24.46 -22.54
C GLU A 285 23.78 -25.15 -21.31
N TRP A 286 24.59 -25.39 -20.28
CA TRP A 286 24.12 -25.96 -19.01
C TRP A 286 23.04 -25.08 -18.36
N ALA A 287 23.24 -23.76 -18.32
CA ALA A 287 22.28 -22.82 -17.76
C ALA A 287 20.98 -22.79 -18.55
N PHE A 288 21.03 -22.74 -19.89
CA PHE A 288 19.84 -22.81 -20.75
C PHE A 288 19.07 -24.12 -20.57
N ARG A 289 19.77 -25.27 -20.58
CA ARG A 289 19.14 -26.57 -20.29
C ARG A 289 18.49 -26.61 -18.91
N LYS A 290 19.13 -26.00 -17.90
CA LYS A 290 18.53 -25.86 -16.56
C LYS A 290 17.29 -24.98 -16.58
N ALA A 291 17.29 -23.86 -17.29
CA ALA A 291 16.11 -23.02 -17.46
C ALA A 291 14.94 -23.82 -18.06
N LEU A 292 15.21 -24.60 -19.12
CA LEU A 292 14.21 -25.43 -19.79
C LEU A 292 13.71 -26.61 -18.93
N GLN A 293 14.53 -27.12 -18.00
CA GLN A 293 14.05 -28.10 -17.01
C GLN A 293 12.99 -27.51 -16.09
N PHE A 294 13.13 -26.24 -15.68
CA PHE A 294 12.12 -25.56 -14.87
C PHE A 294 10.92 -25.10 -15.70
N ARG A 295 11.15 -24.59 -16.91
CA ARG A 295 10.12 -24.12 -17.82
C ARG A 295 10.46 -24.51 -19.26
N PRO A 296 9.89 -25.62 -19.77
CA PRO A 296 10.17 -26.09 -21.13
C PRO A 296 9.71 -25.13 -22.23
N ASN A 297 8.76 -24.25 -21.95
CA ASN A 297 8.16 -23.33 -22.92
C ASN A 297 8.77 -21.91 -22.81
N MET A 298 10.07 -21.79 -23.05
CA MET A 298 10.78 -20.51 -23.10
C MET A 298 11.40 -20.32 -24.49
N ALA A 299 10.66 -19.64 -25.37
CA ALA A 299 11.07 -19.46 -26.77
C ALA A 299 12.41 -18.71 -26.91
N ASP A 300 12.65 -17.74 -26.05
CA ASP A 300 13.91 -17.01 -25.93
C ASP A 300 15.08 -17.92 -25.56
N VAL A 301 14.88 -18.87 -24.65
CA VAL A 301 15.92 -19.83 -24.24
C VAL A 301 16.16 -20.86 -25.34
N HIS A 302 15.12 -21.37 -26.00
CA HIS A 302 15.28 -22.30 -27.14
C HIS A 302 15.99 -21.65 -28.32
N TYR A 303 15.78 -20.35 -28.57
CA TYR A 303 16.48 -19.63 -29.63
C TYR A 303 17.98 -19.45 -29.32
N ASN A 304 18.34 -19.30 -28.04
CA ASN A 304 19.71 -19.06 -27.62
C ASN A 304 20.55 -20.33 -27.36
N LEU A 305 19.90 -21.50 -27.22
CA LEU A 305 20.53 -22.80 -26.98
C LEU A 305 20.93 -23.48 -28.30
#